data_AF-A0A8T4XNN5-F1
#
_entry.id   AF-A0A8T4XNN5-F1
#
_cell.length_a   1.000
_cell.length_b   1.000
_cell.length_c   1.000
_cell.angle_alpha   90.00
_cell.angle_beta   90.00
_cell.angle_gamma   90.00
#
_symmetry.space_group_name_H-M   'P 1'
#
loop_
_entity.id
_entity.type
_entity.pdbx_description
1 polymer ?
#
loop_
_entity_poly.entity_id
_entity_poly.type
_entity_poly.pdbx_seq_one_letter_code
_entity_poly.pdbx_strand_id
1 'polypeptide(L)'
;MAFSKLTLPLLFTPILIAPLIFFLSPNTILAEGGGFRISQEVSMKLGDVFYMAITPPVSDLAAYCSPYSRQRFQLYMAANVSFQSIVEVLPEEGGYYNVTITFLSPNPWRYGLGVLTGDPSWYERTATKVTRLQSGYYVEFQSGTEAPPGSYTITITLSVRRVNPSGSLIELQFPTSMGLILLAFVASPLAYFNAFLIVDSYYRSKSEEVSRRRWIGVAVALFLSALLLFILYGFLTPIKGG
;
A
#
# COMPACT_ATOMS: atom_id res chain seq x y z
N MET A 1 45.00 3.86 -67.21
CA MET A 1 43.59 4.16 -66.88
C MET A 1 42.90 2.86 -66.50
N ALA A 2 42.75 2.60 -65.20
CA ALA A 2 41.95 1.50 -64.69
C ALA A 2 41.49 1.90 -63.27
N PHE A 3 40.20 2.20 -63.14
CA PHE A 3 39.52 2.44 -61.88
C PHE A 3 39.32 1.11 -61.17
N SER A 4 39.82 1.01 -59.93
CA SER A 4 39.53 -0.11 -59.02
C SER A 4 38.89 0.46 -57.76
N LYS A 5 37.70 -0.07 -57.48
CA LYS A 5 36.85 0.20 -56.32
C LYS A 5 37.48 -0.42 -55.08
N LEU A 6 37.56 0.32 -53.99
CA LEU A 6 37.59 -0.26 -52.65
C LEU A 6 36.61 0.49 -51.75
N THR A 7 35.60 -0.25 -51.31
CA THR A 7 34.54 0.12 -50.39
C THR A 7 34.84 -0.43 -49.00
N LEU A 8 34.23 0.21 -47.99
CA LEU A 8 33.88 -0.26 -46.64
C LEU A 8 34.87 0.04 -45.48
N PRO A 9 34.42 0.10 -44.21
CA PRO A 9 33.94 1.33 -43.57
C PRO A 9 34.55 1.52 -42.16
N LEU A 10 34.71 2.75 -41.67
CA LEU A 10 35.05 2.96 -40.25
C LEU A 10 34.13 4.01 -39.62
N LEU A 11 33.04 3.45 -39.08
CA LEU A 11 32.44 3.75 -37.78
C LEU A 11 32.31 5.22 -37.38
N PHE A 12 31.10 5.72 -37.62
CA PHE A 12 30.42 6.69 -36.77
C PHE A 12 30.55 6.32 -35.29
N THR A 13 31.19 7.18 -34.52
CA THR A 13 30.84 7.40 -33.11
C THR A 13 30.60 8.90 -32.94
N PRO A 14 29.34 9.39 -32.92
CA PRO A 14 29.09 10.70 -32.36
C PRO A 14 29.42 10.60 -30.87
N ILE A 15 30.37 11.43 -30.43
CA ILE A 15 30.63 11.72 -29.03
C ILE A 15 29.30 12.24 -28.47
N LEU A 16 28.58 11.35 -27.80
CA LEU A 16 27.39 11.69 -27.05
C LEU A 16 27.89 12.48 -25.83
N ILE A 17 28.00 13.79 -25.98
CA ILE A 17 28.10 14.72 -24.87
C ILE A 17 26.74 14.61 -24.18
N ALA A 18 26.62 13.64 -23.27
CA ALA A 18 25.51 13.60 -22.33
C ALA A 18 25.60 14.90 -21.53
N PRO A 19 24.61 15.80 -21.60
CA PRO A 19 24.51 16.84 -20.60
C PRO A 19 24.27 16.08 -19.29
N LEU A 20 25.26 16.11 -18.40
CA LEU A 20 25.07 15.78 -17.00
C LEU A 20 24.13 16.86 -16.45
N ILE A 21 22.84 16.73 -16.76
CA ILE A 21 21.76 17.43 -16.09
C ILE A 21 21.79 16.84 -14.68
N PHE A 22 22.53 17.51 -13.81
CA PHE A 22 22.24 17.51 -12.40
C PHE A 22 20.74 17.78 -12.27
N PHE A 23 19.95 16.74 -12.06
CA PHE A 23 18.70 16.86 -11.31
C PHE A 23 19.10 17.20 -9.86
N LEU A 24 19.63 18.41 -9.66
CA LEU A 24 19.37 19.13 -8.44
C LEU A 24 17.87 19.35 -8.49
N SER A 25 17.09 18.54 -7.77
CA SER A 25 15.74 18.94 -7.44
C SER A 25 15.88 20.31 -6.76
N PRO A 26 15.29 21.37 -7.29
CA PRO A 26 15.32 22.63 -6.60
C PRO A 26 14.39 22.47 -5.40
N ASN A 27 14.94 22.09 -4.24
CA ASN A 27 14.37 22.53 -2.98
C ASN A 27 14.64 24.04 -2.93
N THR A 28 13.85 24.81 -3.67
CA THR A 28 13.85 26.27 -3.57
C THR A 28 13.39 26.62 -2.17
N ILE A 29 14.37 26.91 -1.32
CA ILE A 29 14.15 27.61 -0.06
C ILE A 29 13.91 29.07 -0.44
N LEU A 30 12.64 29.42 -0.63
CA LEU A 30 12.23 30.82 -0.80
C LEU A 30 11.98 31.40 0.59
N ALA A 31 12.97 32.13 1.10
CA ALA A 31 12.78 33.03 2.22
C ALA A 31 12.32 34.39 1.69
N GLU A 32 11.03 34.51 1.36
CA GLU A 32 10.37 35.82 1.28
C GLU A 32 9.64 36.09 2.59
N GLY A 33 9.76 37.32 3.09
CA GLY A 33 9.33 37.74 4.42
C GLY A 33 7.90 37.32 4.76
N GLY A 34 7.76 36.59 5.87
CA GLY A 34 6.47 36.14 6.40
C GLY A 34 6.27 34.63 6.36
N GLY A 35 7.03 33.90 7.18
CA GLY A 35 6.84 32.46 7.43
C GLY A 35 7.53 31.56 6.41
N PHE A 36 8.42 30.69 6.89
CA PHE A 36 9.12 29.72 6.05
C PHE A 36 8.19 28.54 5.70
N ARG A 37 8.11 28.21 4.41
CA ARG A 37 7.24 27.15 3.87
C ARG A 37 8.03 26.01 3.26
N ILE A 38 7.85 24.80 3.80
CA ILE A 38 8.31 23.55 3.19
C ILE A 38 7.10 22.87 2.57
N SER A 39 7.20 22.44 1.30
CA SER A 39 6.20 21.61 0.64
C SER A 39 6.84 20.30 0.21
N GLN A 40 6.38 19.17 0.73
CA GLN A 40 6.92 17.85 0.36
C GLN A 40 5.81 16.82 0.13
N GLU A 41 5.99 15.99 -0.90
CA GLU A 41 5.16 14.82 -1.12
C GLU A 41 5.81 13.56 -0.51
N VAL A 42 5.05 12.81 0.27
CA VAL A 42 5.50 11.59 0.95
C VAL A 42 4.57 10.45 0.58
N SER A 43 5.11 9.41 -0.04
CA SER A 43 4.35 8.18 -0.31
C SER A 43 4.41 7.26 0.91
N MET A 44 3.25 6.74 1.34
CA MET A 44 3.16 5.80 2.46
C MET A 44 2.14 4.68 2.23
N LYS A 45 2.32 3.59 2.95
CA LYS A 45 1.42 2.42 2.95
C LYS A 45 0.25 2.66 3.91
N LEU A 46 -0.94 2.25 3.49
CA LEU A 46 -2.14 2.31 4.33
C LEU A 46 -1.94 1.46 5.61
N GLY A 47 -2.25 2.04 6.77
CA GLY A 47 -2.08 1.42 8.09
C GLY A 47 -0.77 1.76 8.79
N ASP A 48 0.18 2.40 8.09
CA ASP A 48 1.37 2.98 8.72
C ASP A 48 1.06 4.38 9.27
N VAL A 49 1.87 4.84 10.23
CA VAL A 49 1.71 6.15 10.86
C VAL A 49 2.75 7.10 10.30
N PHE A 50 2.30 8.22 9.73
CA PHE A 50 3.19 9.34 9.41
C PHE A 50 3.71 9.93 10.72
N TYR A 51 5.01 10.20 10.79
CA TYR A 51 5.68 10.68 12.00
C TYR A 51 6.65 11.82 11.67
N MET A 52 6.45 12.96 12.33
CA MET A 52 7.36 14.09 12.29
C MET A 52 7.79 14.48 13.69
N ALA A 53 9.10 14.56 13.89
CA ALA A 53 9.70 15.07 15.12
C ALA A 53 10.47 16.36 14.86
N ILE A 54 10.29 17.34 15.75
CA ILE A 54 10.95 18.65 15.73
C ILE A 54 11.76 18.78 17.02
N THR A 55 13.03 19.16 16.90
CA THR A 55 13.95 19.33 18.03
C THR A 55 14.68 20.67 17.91
N PRO A 56 14.79 21.48 18.97
CA PRO A 56 14.22 21.31 20.32
C PRO A 56 12.68 21.47 20.33
N PRO A 57 11.98 21.31 21.47
CA PRO A 57 10.54 21.53 21.55
C PRO A 57 10.17 22.95 21.12
N VAL A 58 9.12 23.05 20.32
CA VAL A 58 8.61 24.31 19.77
C VAL A 58 7.37 24.78 20.51
N SER A 59 7.13 26.09 20.51
CA SER A 59 5.91 26.70 21.05
C SER A 59 4.84 26.86 19.96
N ASP A 60 3.58 27.01 20.39
CA ASP A 60 2.44 27.21 19.50
C ASP A 60 2.33 26.18 18.37
N LEU A 61 2.68 24.93 18.68
CA LEU A 61 2.52 23.81 17.76
C LEU A 61 1.03 23.65 17.45
N ALA A 62 0.67 23.72 16.18
CA ALA A 62 -0.62 23.34 15.66
C ALA A 62 -0.43 22.48 14.41
N ALA A 63 -1.25 21.45 14.29
CA ALA A 63 -1.27 20.60 13.12
C ALA A 63 -2.70 20.49 12.60
N TYR A 64 -2.85 20.53 11.29
CA TYR A 64 -4.12 20.38 10.59
C TYR A 64 -3.93 19.36 9.48
N CYS A 65 -4.86 18.41 9.36
CA CYS A 65 -4.85 17.43 8.29
C CYS A 65 -6.15 17.59 7.48
N SER A 66 -6.00 17.84 6.18
CA SER A 66 -7.10 17.96 5.23
C SER A 66 -7.02 16.82 4.23
N PRO A 67 -7.94 15.84 4.27
CA PRO A 67 -8.07 14.87 3.19
C PRO A 67 -8.59 15.58 1.93
N TYR A 68 -8.20 15.10 0.75
CA TYR A 68 -8.71 15.61 -0.53
C TYR A 68 -10.16 15.19 -0.81
N SER A 69 -10.63 14.13 -0.16
CA SER A 69 -12.01 13.66 -0.21
C SER A 69 -12.50 13.41 1.23
N ARG A 70 -13.58 12.67 1.41
CA ARG A 70 -14.19 12.39 2.73
C ARG A 70 -13.48 11.28 3.52
N GLN A 71 -12.17 11.11 3.32
CA GLN A 71 -11.42 10.06 4.02
C GLN A 71 -11.27 10.36 5.51
N ARG A 72 -11.17 9.29 6.31
CA ARG A 72 -10.92 9.35 7.76
C ARG A 72 -9.44 9.28 8.08
N PHE A 73 -9.07 9.95 9.16
CA PHE A 73 -7.71 9.98 9.69
C PHE A 73 -7.73 10.24 11.19
N GLN A 74 -6.65 9.87 11.86
CA GLN A 74 -6.37 10.26 13.24
C GLN A 74 -5.14 11.16 13.25
N LEU A 75 -5.21 12.27 13.97
CA LEU A 75 -4.11 13.21 14.15
C LEU A 75 -3.75 13.25 15.63
N TYR A 76 -2.49 13.01 15.93
CA TYR A 76 -1.93 13.19 17.26
C TYR A 76 -0.82 14.23 17.21
N MET A 77 -0.79 15.10 18.21
CA MET A 77 0.22 16.14 18.33
C MET A 77 0.57 16.33 19.80
N ALA A 78 1.86 16.46 20.07
CA ALA A 78 2.34 16.73 21.41
C ALA A 78 3.57 17.63 21.35
N ALA A 79 3.52 18.71 22.12
CA ALA A 79 4.69 19.54 22.34
C ALA A 79 5.45 19.03 23.58
N ASN A 80 6.78 19.05 23.52
CA ASN A 80 7.66 18.71 24.64
C ASN A 80 7.52 17.26 25.17
N VAL A 81 7.60 16.29 24.27
CA VAL A 81 7.77 14.87 24.60
C VAL A 81 9.24 14.52 24.43
N SER A 82 9.91 14.14 25.52
CA SER A 82 11.33 13.73 25.49
C SER A 82 12.25 14.75 24.80
N PHE A 83 12.04 16.04 25.07
CA PHE A 83 12.76 17.17 24.45
C PHE A 83 12.50 17.33 22.93
N GLN A 84 11.35 16.89 22.44
CA GLN A 84 10.92 17.07 21.05
C GLN A 84 9.44 17.46 20.98
N SER A 85 9.04 18.05 19.86
CA SER A 85 7.63 18.19 19.48
C SER A 85 7.31 17.18 18.39
N ILE A 86 6.20 16.47 18.53
CA ILE A 86 5.83 15.33 17.68
C ILE A 86 4.48 15.59 17.02
N VAL A 87 4.38 15.25 15.74
CA VAL A 87 3.13 15.21 14.99
C VAL A 87 3.02 13.85 14.31
N GLU A 88 1.90 13.18 14.55
CA GLU A 88 1.58 11.87 14.00
C GLU A 88 0.26 11.90 13.26
N VAL A 89 0.21 11.27 12.09
CA VAL A 89 -1.03 11.11 11.33
C VAL A 89 -1.19 9.65 10.94
N LEU A 90 -2.32 9.06 11.30
CA LEU A 90 -2.72 7.71 10.88
C LEU A 90 -3.88 7.83 9.90
N PRO A 91 -3.64 7.69 8.58
CA PRO A 91 -4.70 7.60 7.59
C PRO A 91 -5.46 6.27 7.71
N GLU A 92 -6.79 6.32 7.77
CA GLU A 92 -7.62 5.09 7.82
C GLU A 92 -8.02 4.61 6.41
N GLU A 93 -7.92 5.48 5.41
CA GLU A 93 -8.28 5.19 4.02
C GLU A 93 -7.16 5.60 3.03
N GLY A 94 -7.16 4.98 1.85
CA GLY A 94 -6.23 5.35 0.78
C GLY A 94 -6.61 6.70 0.13
N GLY A 95 -5.61 7.46 -0.32
CA GLY A 95 -5.82 8.75 -0.95
C GLY A 95 -4.75 9.77 -0.61
N TYR A 96 -5.06 11.03 -0.86
CA TYR A 96 -4.17 12.16 -0.61
C TYR A 96 -4.62 12.95 0.61
N TYR A 97 -3.66 13.32 1.46
CA TYR A 97 -3.89 14.12 2.66
C TYR A 97 -2.88 15.26 2.71
N ASN A 98 -3.36 16.48 2.97
CA ASN A 98 -2.49 17.62 3.21
C ASN A 98 -2.38 17.86 4.71
N VAL A 99 -1.19 17.65 5.25
CA VAL A 99 -0.84 17.91 6.64
C VAL A 99 -0.11 19.24 6.70
N THR A 100 -0.69 20.22 7.36
CA THR A 100 -0.09 21.53 7.61
C THR A 100 0.27 21.64 9.08
N ILE A 101 1.54 21.89 9.37
CA ILE A 101 2.10 22.00 10.71
C ILE A 101 2.65 23.41 10.88
N THR A 102 2.16 24.14 11.87
CA THR A 102 2.61 25.47 12.20
C THR A 102 3.20 25.50 13.59
N PHE A 103 4.29 26.23 13.79
CA PHE A 103 4.89 26.40 15.10
C PHE A 103 5.80 27.63 15.13
N LEU A 104 6.17 28.03 16.34
CA LEU A 104 7.17 29.05 16.62
C LEU A 104 8.39 28.39 17.27
N SER A 105 9.58 28.65 16.73
CA SER A 105 10.83 28.19 17.33
C SER A 105 11.67 29.38 17.80
N PRO A 106 11.93 29.55 19.11
CA PRO A 106 12.80 30.60 19.61
C PRO A 106 14.30 30.30 19.42
N ASN A 107 14.64 29.03 19.15
CA ASN A 107 16.00 28.56 18.95
C ASN A 107 16.15 27.95 17.55
N PRO A 108 17.39 27.76 17.05
CA PRO A 108 17.62 26.93 15.88
C PRO A 108 17.02 25.54 16.08
N TRP A 109 16.37 25.02 15.04
CA TRP A 109 15.65 23.75 15.11
C TRP A 109 15.98 22.85 13.94
N ARG A 110 15.75 21.56 14.16
CA ARG A 110 15.89 20.49 13.17
C ARG A 110 14.64 19.64 13.20
N TYR A 111 14.41 18.91 12.11
CA TYR A 111 13.30 17.95 12.05
C TYR A 111 13.75 16.63 11.45
N GLY A 112 13.04 15.58 11.83
CA GLY A 112 13.02 14.28 11.17
C GLY A 112 11.62 13.98 10.70
N LEU A 113 11.48 13.62 9.43
CA LEU A 113 10.23 13.27 8.77
C LEU A 113 10.32 11.83 8.28
N GLY A 114 9.31 11.03 8.62
CA GLY A 114 9.30 9.62 8.29
C GLY A 114 7.97 8.94 8.56
N VAL A 115 8.01 7.62 8.63
CA VAL A 115 6.86 6.76 8.95
C VAL A 115 7.23 5.71 9.97
N LEU A 116 6.26 5.36 10.82
CA LEU A 116 6.31 4.18 11.66
C LEU A 116 5.59 3.04 10.93
N THR A 117 6.31 1.96 10.68
CA THR A 117 5.83 0.82 9.90
C THR A 117 6.24 -0.51 10.52
N GLY A 118 5.44 -1.54 10.29
CA GLY A 118 5.82 -2.93 10.56
C GLY A 118 6.66 -3.56 9.44
N ASP A 119 6.69 -2.93 8.26
CA ASP A 119 7.26 -3.48 7.03
C ASP A 119 8.16 -2.43 6.33
N PRO A 120 9.42 -2.29 6.76
CA PRO A 120 10.32 -1.26 6.23
C PRO A 120 10.71 -1.51 4.77
N SER A 121 10.52 -2.73 4.25
CA SER A 121 10.91 -3.11 2.89
C SER A 121 10.18 -2.30 1.81
N TRP A 122 8.96 -1.84 2.09
CA TRP A 122 8.17 -1.00 1.17
C TRP A 122 8.83 0.36 0.89
N TYR A 123 9.70 0.81 1.78
CA TYR A 123 10.31 2.14 1.77
C TYR A 123 11.79 2.14 1.37
N GLU A 124 12.39 1.00 1.00
CA GLU A 124 13.83 0.89 0.74
C GLU A 124 14.37 1.90 -0.27
N ARG A 125 13.56 2.32 -1.23
CA ARG A 125 13.96 3.27 -2.28
C ARG A 125 13.93 4.73 -1.83
N THR A 126 13.14 5.05 -0.81
CA THR A 126 12.94 6.43 -0.33
C THR A 126 13.49 6.66 1.08
N ALA A 127 13.86 5.58 1.78
CA ALA A 127 14.43 5.63 3.11
C ALA A 127 15.85 6.20 3.07
N THR A 128 16.06 7.27 3.84
CA THR A 128 17.42 7.76 4.16
C THR A 128 18.01 6.96 5.32
N LYS A 129 17.19 6.61 6.32
CA LYS A 129 17.60 5.86 7.49
C LYS A 129 16.46 5.02 8.04
N VAL A 130 16.78 3.79 8.45
CA VAL A 130 15.82 2.89 9.12
C VAL A 130 16.30 2.62 10.53
N THR A 131 15.45 2.88 11.52
CA THR A 131 15.73 2.66 12.94
C THR A 131 14.72 1.66 13.49
N ARG A 132 15.22 0.60 14.14
CA ARG A 132 14.35 -0.41 14.76
C ARG A 132 13.85 0.10 16.12
N LEU A 133 12.54 0.05 16.32
CA LEU A 133 11.83 0.35 17.57
C LEU A 133 11.35 -0.95 18.23
N GLN A 134 10.85 -0.86 19.46
CA GLN A 134 10.32 -2.04 20.17
C GLN A 134 9.08 -2.63 19.49
N SER A 135 8.23 -1.79 18.88
CA SER A 135 6.95 -2.16 18.28
C SER A 135 6.94 -2.13 16.75
N GLY A 136 8.09 -1.87 16.10
CA GLY A 136 8.17 -1.73 14.64
C GLY A 136 9.45 -1.05 14.18
N TYR A 137 9.37 -0.30 13.08
CA TYR A 137 10.49 0.43 12.49
C TYR A 137 10.09 1.88 12.25
N TYR A 138 11.02 2.79 12.52
CA TYR A 138 10.95 4.17 12.05
C TYR A 138 11.78 4.29 10.78
N VAL A 139 11.13 4.64 9.68
CA VAL A 139 11.78 4.89 8.40
C VAL A 139 11.79 6.40 8.17
N GLU A 140 12.97 6.99 8.23
CA GLU A 140 13.21 8.40 7.99
C GLU A 140 13.41 8.64 6.50
N PHE A 141 12.62 9.54 5.92
CA PHE A 141 12.77 9.96 4.51
C PHE A 141 13.66 11.18 4.41
N GLN A 142 13.48 12.14 5.32
CA GLN A 142 14.20 13.40 5.30
C GLN A 142 14.43 13.91 6.71
N SER A 143 15.58 14.51 6.92
CA SER A 143 15.83 15.43 8.03
C SER A 143 16.31 16.77 7.52
N GLY A 144 15.91 17.84 8.20
CA GLY A 144 16.47 19.17 8.00
C GLY A 144 17.35 19.55 9.17
N THR A 145 18.52 20.11 8.90
CA THR A 145 19.47 20.56 9.92
C THR A 145 19.39 22.07 10.13
N GLU A 146 19.20 22.48 11.38
CA GLU A 146 19.46 23.82 11.93
C GLU A 146 18.88 25.00 11.15
N ALA A 147 17.56 24.96 10.95
CA ALA A 147 16.82 26.14 10.52
C ALA A 147 16.85 27.22 11.62
N PRO A 148 16.90 28.52 11.26
CA PRO A 148 17.01 29.61 12.23
C PRO A 148 15.77 29.73 13.14
N PRO A 149 15.82 30.52 14.21
CA PRO A 149 14.62 30.88 14.97
C PRO A 149 13.58 31.59 14.09
N GLY A 150 12.29 31.38 14.34
CA GLY A 150 11.21 32.02 13.58
C GLY A 150 9.87 31.31 13.65
N SER A 151 8.92 31.80 12.86
CA SER A 151 7.61 31.19 12.64
C SER A 151 7.61 30.36 11.38
N TYR A 152 7.08 29.14 11.47
CA TYR A 152 7.21 28.11 10.47
C TYR A 152 5.85 27.54 10.08
N THR A 153 5.67 27.25 8.80
CA THR A 153 4.51 26.52 8.27
C THR A 153 4.98 25.45 7.32
N ILE A 154 4.83 24.20 7.70
CA ILE A 154 5.26 23.03 6.93
C ILE A 154 4.03 22.38 6.34
N THR A 155 3.98 22.22 5.03
CA THR A 155 2.90 21.53 4.34
C THR A 155 3.44 20.24 3.74
N ILE A 156 2.82 19.12 4.09
CA ILE A 156 3.22 17.80 3.62
C ILE A 156 2.01 17.16 2.96
N THR A 157 2.18 16.71 1.72
CA THR A 157 1.16 15.95 1.00
C THR A 157 1.47 14.47 1.14
N LEU A 158 0.65 13.75 1.90
CA LEU A 158 0.74 12.31 2.05
C LEU A 158 0.00 11.62 0.91
N SER A 159 0.69 10.78 0.14
CA SER A 159 0.13 9.87 -0.86
C SER A 159 0.00 8.47 -0.27
N VAL A 160 -1.19 8.14 0.22
CA VAL A 160 -1.46 6.90 0.95
C VAL A 160 -1.96 5.84 -0.01
N ARG A 161 -1.18 4.77 -0.17
CA ARG A 161 -1.52 3.67 -1.07
C ARG A 161 -1.97 2.45 -0.28
N ARG A 162 -3.11 1.89 -0.69
CA ARG A 162 -3.51 0.57 -0.25
C ARG A 162 -2.59 -0.44 -0.94
N VAL A 163 -1.67 -1.00 -0.18
CA VAL A 163 -0.90 -2.16 -0.62
C VAL A 163 -1.81 -3.35 -0.36
N ASN A 164 -2.37 -3.90 -1.43
CA ASN A 164 -2.96 -5.24 -1.34
C ASN A 164 -1.85 -6.15 -0.84
N PRO A 165 -2.05 -6.92 0.24
CA PRO A 165 -1.03 -7.83 0.72
C PRO A 165 -0.69 -8.79 -0.42
N SER A 166 0.45 -8.56 -1.05
CA SER A 166 1.05 -9.43 -2.04
C SER A 166 1.47 -10.70 -1.31
N GLY A 167 0.55 -11.66 -1.20
CA GLY A 167 0.80 -12.90 -0.46
C GLY A 167 -0.40 -13.62 0.12
N SER A 168 -1.64 -13.21 -0.16
CA SER A 168 -2.79 -14.10 0.08
C SER A 168 -2.99 -15.00 -1.13
N LEU A 169 -2.50 -16.25 -1.08
CA LEU A 169 -2.77 -17.25 -2.11
C LEU A 169 -4.27 -17.58 -2.26
N ILE A 170 -5.12 -17.09 -1.34
CA ILE A 170 -6.56 -17.27 -1.36
C ILE A 170 -7.22 -15.97 -0.87
N GLU A 171 -7.46 -15.02 -1.75
CA GLU A 171 -8.39 -13.92 -1.48
C GLU A 171 -9.82 -14.50 -1.47
N LEU A 172 -10.25 -15.01 -0.31
CA LEU A 172 -11.63 -15.43 -0.08
C LEU A 172 -12.51 -14.18 0.01
N GLN A 173 -12.90 -13.68 -1.16
CA GLN A 173 -13.89 -12.63 -1.25
C GLN A 173 -15.27 -13.22 -0.95
N PHE A 174 -15.75 -13.01 0.27
CA PHE A 174 -17.09 -13.46 0.63
C PHE A 174 -18.14 -12.77 -0.26
N PRO A 175 -19.09 -13.53 -0.82
CA PRO A 175 -20.26 -12.96 -1.48
C PRO A 175 -20.99 -12.01 -0.54
N THR A 176 -21.83 -11.14 -1.10
CA THR A 176 -22.76 -10.33 -0.30
C THR A 176 -23.60 -11.24 0.60
N SER A 177 -24.13 -10.72 1.72
CA SER A 177 -24.95 -11.52 2.65
C SER A 177 -26.10 -12.24 1.93
N MET A 178 -26.69 -11.61 0.91
CA MET A 178 -27.72 -12.23 0.06
C MET A 178 -27.16 -13.35 -0.82
N GLY A 179 -25.96 -13.15 -1.40
CA GLY A 179 -25.27 -14.18 -2.17
C GLY A 179 -24.92 -15.41 -1.33
N LEU A 180 -24.52 -15.23 -0.07
CA LEU A 180 -24.27 -16.35 0.85
C LEU A 180 -25.53 -17.18 1.13
N ILE A 181 -26.68 -16.54 1.33
CA ILE A 181 -27.96 -17.23 1.54
C ILE A 181 -28.33 -18.05 0.31
N LEU A 182 -28.21 -17.47 -0.90
CA LEU A 182 -28.47 -18.19 -2.16
C LEU A 182 -27.51 -19.35 -2.37
N LEU A 183 -26.22 -19.15 -2.09
CA LEU A 183 -25.21 -20.21 -2.18
C LEU A 183 -25.53 -21.35 -1.22
N ALA A 184 -25.90 -21.05 0.03
CA ALA A 184 -26.29 -22.06 1.01
C ALA A 184 -27.57 -22.82 0.59
N PHE A 185 -28.55 -22.10 0.04
CA PHE A 185 -29.80 -22.67 -0.45
C PHE A 185 -29.59 -23.67 -1.60
N VAL A 186 -28.62 -23.42 -2.48
CA VAL A 186 -28.27 -24.34 -3.59
C VAL A 186 -27.31 -25.44 -3.13
N ALA A 187 -26.36 -25.13 -2.25
CA ALA A 187 -25.38 -26.09 -1.74
C ALA A 187 -26.03 -27.18 -0.87
N SER A 188 -27.05 -26.84 -0.08
CA SER A 188 -27.73 -27.78 0.81
C SER A 188 -28.34 -28.99 0.08
N PRO A 189 -29.19 -28.84 -0.96
CA PRO A 189 -29.73 -29.97 -1.71
C PRO A 189 -28.64 -30.74 -2.47
N LEU A 190 -27.63 -30.06 -3.04
CA LEU A 190 -26.51 -30.72 -3.70
C LEU A 190 -25.73 -31.63 -2.75
N ALA A 191 -25.42 -31.12 -1.56
CA ALA A 191 -24.75 -31.90 -0.52
C ALA A 191 -25.58 -33.13 -0.12
N TYR A 192 -26.90 -32.96 0.05
CA TYR A 192 -27.81 -34.06 0.34
C TYR A 192 -27.81 -35.13 -0.76
N PHE A 193 -27.96 -34.75 -2.04
CA PHE A 193 -27.94 -35.68 -3.16
C PHE A 193 -26.59 -36.41 -3.28
N ASN A 194 -25.48 -35.70 -3.10
CA ASN A 194 -24.15 -36.31 -3.14
C ASN A 194 -23.93 -37.31 -2.01
N ALA A 195 -24.35 -36.95 -0.79
CA ALA A 195 -24.29 -37.87 0.35
C ALA A 195 -25.14 -39.12 0.10
N PHE A 196 -26.36 -38.95 -0.42
CA PHE A 196 -27.23 -40.07 -0.79
C PHE A 196 -26.59 -40.99 -1.84
N LEU A 197 -26.00 -40.44 -2.91
CA LEU A 197 -25.34 -41.21 -3.96
C LEU A 197 -24.14 -42.01 -3.44
N ILE A 198 -23.33 -41.40 -2.56
CA ILE A 198 -22.19 -42.07 -1.92
C ILE A 198 -22.69 -43.22 -1.05
N VAL A 199 -23.69 -42.99 -0.21
CA VAL A 199 -24.22 -43.98 0.72
C VAL A 199 -24.91 -45.14 -0.02
N ASP A 200 -25.76 -44.86 -1.01
CA ASP A 200 -26.43 -45.89 -1.83
C ASP A 200 -25.38 -46.73 -2.59
N SER A 201 -24.38 -46.08 -3.18
CA SER A 201 -23.32 -46.79 -3.92
C SER A 201 -22.45 -47.63 -2.99
N TYR A 202 -22.17 -47.15 -1.77
CA TYR A 202 -21.44 -47.90 -0.76
C TYR A 202 -22.17 -49.17 -0.33
N TYR A 203 -23.45 -49.06 0.05
CA TYR A 203 -24.22 -50.20 0.53
C TYR A 203 -24.46 -51.23 -0.57
N ARG A 204 -24.75 -50.79 -1.80
CA ARG A 204 -24.90 -51.73 -2.91
C ARG A 204 -23.60 -52.40 -3.31
N SER A 205 -22.45 -51.75 -3.13
CA SER A 205 -21.13 -52.36 -3.33
C SER A 205 -20.81 -53.48 -2.35
N LYS A 206 -21.54 -53.55 -1.23
CA LYS A 206 -21.44 -54.64 -0.26
C LYS A 206 -22.43 -55.78 -0.56
N SER A 207 -23.58 -55.50 -1.15
CA SER A 207 -24.63 -56.50 -1.42
C SER A 207 -24.49 -57.18 -2.80
N GLU A 208 -23.92 -56.47 -3.78
CA GLU A 208 -23.71 -56.93 -5.15
C GLU A 208 -22.23 -56.68 -5.50
N GLU A 209 -21.60 -57.54 -6.32
CA GLU A 209 -20.30 -57.22 -6.93
C GLU A 209 -20.48 -55.99 -7.84
N VAL A 210 -20.33 -54.81 -7.26
CA VAL A 210 -20.65 -53.57 -7.95
C VAL A 210 -19.67 -53.34 -9.10
N SER A 211 -20.24 -53.20 -10.29
CA SER A 211 -19.53 -52.79 -11.49
C SER A 211 -18.80 -51.47 -11.25
N ARG A 212 -17.51 -51.42 -11.62
CA ARG A 212 -16.68 -50.19 -11.66
C ARG A 212 -17.38 -49.00 -12.32
N ARG A 213 -18.35 -49.25 -13.22
CA ARG A 213 -19.16 -48.24 -13.89
C ARG A 213 -19.97 -47.36 -12.92
N ARG A 214 -20.43 -47.88 -11.79
CA ARG A 214 -21.26 -47.13 -10.84
C ARG A 214 -20.45 -46.09 -10.06
N TRP A 215 -19.24 -46.45 -9.62
CA TRP A 215 -18.32 -45.53 -8.97
C TRP A 215 -17.88 -44.38 -9.87
N ILE A 216 -17.71 -44.65 -11.18
CA ILE A 216 -17.46 -43.60 -12.19
C ILE A 216 -18.64 -42.62 -12.24
N GLY A 217 -19.88 -43.12 -12.21
CA GLY A 217 -21.07 -42.28 -12.15
C GLY A 217 -21.11 -41.36 -10.92
N VAL A 218 -20.77 -41.88 -9.74
CA VAL A 218 -20.68 -41.08 -8.50
C VAL A 218 -19.59 -40.01 -8.62
N ALA A 219 -18.41 -40.36 -9.13
CA ALA A 219 -17.31 -39.41 -9.31
C ALA A 219 -17.70 -38.26 -10.25
N VAL A 220 -18.38 -38.58 -11.37
CA VAL A 220 -18.88 -37.58 -12.32
C VAL A 220 -19.94 -36.68 -11.67
N ALA A 221 -20.87 -37.24 -10.89
CA ALA A 221 -21.89 -36.45 -10.20
C ALA A 221 -21.29 -35.47 -9.17
N LEU A 222 -20.27 -35.91 -8.41
CA LEU A 222 -19.54 -35.05 -7.48
C LEU A 222 -18.80 -33.93 -8.21
N PHE A 223 -18.15 -34.23 -9.32
CA PHE A 223 -17.44 -33.25 -10.12
C PHE A 223 -18.38 -32.18 -10.70
N LEU A 224 -19.52 -32.61 -11.26
CA LEU A 224 -20.54 -31.68 -11.77
C LEU A 224 -21.13 -30.79 -10.66
N SER A 225 -21.34 -31.35 -9.47
CA SER A 225 -21.81 -30.60 -8.31
C SER A 225 -20.80 -29.51 -7.89
N ALA A 226 -19.52 -29.85 -7.83
CA ALA A 226 -18.45 -28.90 -7.51
C ALA A 226 -18.34 -27.80 -8.57
N LEU A 227 -18.43 -28.16 -9.85
CA LEU A 227 -18.38 -27.22 -10.97
C LEU A 227 -19.57 -26.24 -10.94
N LEU A 228 -20.77 -26.73 -10.61
CA LEU A 228 -21.95 -25.88 -10.47
C LEU A 228 -21.80 -24.87 -9.32
N LEU A 229 -21.30 -25.31 -8.16
CA LEU A 229 -21.02 -24.41 -7.03
C LEU A 229 -19.94 -23.37 -7.38
N PHE A 230 -18.92 -23.76 -8.14
CA PHE A 230 -17.88 -22.84 -8.59
C PHE A 230 -18.43 -21.75 -9.52
N ILE A 231 -19.26 -22.13 -10.50
CA ILE A 231 -19.92 -21.16 -11.40
C ILE A 231 -20.83 -20.22 -10.61
N LEU A 232 -21.64 -20.78 -9.70
CA LEU A 232 -22.56 -19.99 -8.88
C LEU A 232 -21.81 -19.01 -7.98
N TYR A 233 -20.70 -19.44 -7.37
CA TYR A 233 -19.85 -18.58 -6.56
C TYR A 233 -19.33 -17.40 -7.37
N GLY A 234 -18.78 -17.64 -8.56
CA GLY A 234 -18.28 -16.58 -9.45
C GLY A 234 -19.34 -15.56 -9.87
N PHE A 235 -20.60 -15.99 -10.04
CA PHE A 235 -21.71 -15.09 -10.36
C PHE A 235 -22.14 -14.24 -9.16
N LEU A 236 -22.07 -14.79 -7.94
CA LEU A 236 -22.51 -14.11 -6.71
C LEU A 236 -21.44 -13.22 -6.09
N THR A 237 -20.17 -13.39 -6.46
CA THR A 237 -19.09 -12.49 -6.07
C THR A 237 -19.11 -11.24 -6.94
N PRO A 238 -19.25 -10.03 -6.37
CA PRO A 238 -19.20 -8.80 -7.14
C PRO A 238 -17.79 -8.60 -7.70
N ILE A 239 -17.68 -8.54 -9.04
CA ILE A 239 -16.48 -8.08 -9.73
C ILE A 239 -16.27 -6.62 -9.32
N LYS A 240 -15.21 -6.32 -8.57
CA LYS A 240 -14.75 -4.94 -8.41
C LYS A 240 -14.30 -4.46 -9.78
N GLY A 241 -15.18 -3.75 -10.48
CA GLY A 241 -14.79 -2.90 -11.60
C GLY A 241 -13.77 -1.89 -11.10
N GLY A 242 -12.65 -1.78 -11.83
CA GLY A 242 -11.67 -0.71 -11.66
C GLY A 242 -12.22 0.65 -12.06
#